data_AF-A0A1Q6Y873-F1
#
_entry.id   AF-A0A1Q6Y873-F1
#
_cell.length_a   1.000
_cell.length_b   1.000
_cell.length_c   1.000
_cell.angle_alpha   90.00
_cell.angle_beta   90.00
_cell.angle_gamma   90.00
#
_symmetry.space_group_name_H-M   'P 1'
#
loop_
_entity.id
_entity.type
_entity.pdbx_description
1 polymer ?
#
loop_
_entity_poly.entity_id
_entity_poly.type
_entity_poly.pdbx_seq_one_letter_code
_entity_poly.pdbx_strand_id
1 'polypeptide(L)'
;MSAAARVMPHDYVIGNGDLLDLEIFDVKELSREVRVSQTGSIGIPLVSVRLHVAGLTEIQAEQKISEVLESGGLVSHAEVSVTVKERKSKPITVVGAVSHPMVYQADRPVTLLEVLAEAGGVANDASDTVIVNRPSQEASSDPLEPPAIGPEGSAPVAEPSGTAVSKSSANPAAPADPPALSNTITINLNELMESGDAANNIILQAGDIVTVPHSGIVYVLGAVSRPGGFVLANDRGQMTTLKVLALAGGLNSTAKKDHAVIVRKDAQGQQHEVAVDLKKVMARHAEDVQLQPSDILYVPDSAARKAMLRTVELGIALGTGIALYRVAYR
;
A
#
# COMPACT_ATOMS: atom_id res chain seq x y z
N MET A 1 -10.94 -44.57 -10.44
CA MET A 1 -9.70 -43.92 -9.95
C MET A 1 -9.91 -42.42 -10.11
N SER A 2 -10.23 -41.72 -9.02
CA SER A 2 -10.52 -40.28 -9.05
C SER A 2 -9.21 -39.51 -9.02
N ALA A 3 -8.85 -38.88 -10.14
CA ALA A 3 -7.74 -37.95 -10.21
C ALA A 3 -8.22 -36.62 -9.63
N ALA A 4 -7.77 -36.27 -8.43
CA ALA A 4 -7.99 -34.94 -7.88
C ALA A 4 -7.41 -33.92 -8.86
N ALA A 5 -8.28 -33.18 -9.56
CA ALA A 5 -7.88 -32.11 -10.46
C ALA A 5 -7.11 -31.08 -9.63
N ARG A 6 -5.80 -31.02 -9.88
CA ARG A 6 -4.88 -30.12 -9.19
C ARG A 6 -5.19 -28.72 -9.70
N VAL A 7 -5.72 -27.86 -8.83
CA VAL A 7 -5.93 -26.44 -9.11
C VAL A 7 -4.59 -25.87 -9.55
N MET A 8 -4.48 -25.44 -10.80
CA MET A 8 -3.28 -24.77 -11.27
C MET A 8 -3.28 -23.35 -10.70
N PRO A 9 -2.12 -22.77 -10.36
CA PRO A 9 -2.02 -21.44 -9.73
C PRO A 9 -2.54 -20.26 -10.59
N HIS A 10 -3.09 -20.54 -11.77
CA HIS A 10 -3.70 -19.58 -12.69
C HIS A 10 -5.18 -19.86 -13.01
N ASP A 11 -5.79 -20.87 -12.39
CA ASP A 11 -7.19 -21.18 -12.65
C ASP A 11 -8.08 -20.17 -11.91
N TYR A 12 -8.99 -19.55 -12.66
CA TYR A 12 -9.92 -18.58 -12.09
C TYR A 12 -10.88 -19.30 -11.13
N VAL A 13 -10.97 -18.78 -9.91
CA VAL A 13 -11.91 -19.26 -8.89
C VAL A 13 -13.15 -18.40 -8.92
N ILE A 14 -14.28 -19.02 -9.23
CA ILE A 14 -15.59 -18.38 -9.34
C ILE A 14 -15.93 -17.67 -8.02
N GLY A 15 -16.32 -16.42 -8.11
CA GLY A 15 -16.74 -15.61 -6.97
C GLY A 15 -18.17 -15.09 -7.10
N ASN A 16 -18.66 -14.54 -5.99
CA ASN A 16 -20.02 -14.05 -5.89
C ASN A 16 -20.22 -12.85 -6.82
N GLY A 17 -21.31 -12.84 -7.59
CA GLY A 17 -21.61 -11.80 -8.56
C GLY A 17 -21.00 -11.99 -9.95
N ASP A 18 -20.23 -13.07 -10.19
CA ASP A 18 -19.79 -13.42 -11.54
C ASP A 18 -20.96 -13.86 -12.43
N LEU A 19 -20.84 -13.62 -13.74
CA LEU A 19 -21.77 -14.11 -14.75
C LEU A 19 -21.14 -15.32 -15.45
N LEU A 20 -21.78 -16.47 -15.30
CA LEU A 20 -21.38 -17.72 -15.92
C LEU A 20 -22.27 -17.98 -17.13
N ASP A 21 -21.66 -18.35 -18.24
CA ASP A 21 -22.34 -18.97 -19.37
C ASP A 21 -22.37 -20.47 -19.15
N LEU A 22 -23.57 -21.02 -19.03
CA LEU A 22 -23.78 -22.46 -18.88
C LEU A 22 -24.28 -23.02 -20.19
N GLU A 23 -23.47 -23.87 -20.82
CA GLU A 23 -23.86 -24.62 -22.00
C GLU A 23 -23.99 -26.09 -21.62
N ILE A 24 -25.21 -26.62 -21.70
CA ILE A 24 -25.50 -28.04 -21.52
C ILE A 24 -25.73 -28.63 -22.90
N PHE A 25 -24.83 -29.50 -23.34
CA PHE A 25 -24.95 -30.19 -24.61
C PHE A 25 -26.24 -31.03 -24.63
N ASP A 26 -26.85 -31.14 -25.81
CA ASP A 26 -28.14 -31.79 -26.07
C ASP A 26 -29.39 -31.18 -25.43
N VAL A 27 -29.27 -30.25 -24.46
CA VAL A 27 -30.42 -29.61 -23.80
C VAL A 27 -30.28 -28.08 -23.74
N LYS A 28 -30.52 -27.43 -24.88
CA LYS A 28 -30.46 -25.96 -25.00
C LYS A 28 -31.41 -25.20 -24.07
N GLU A 29 -32.51 -25.83 -23.65
CA GLU A 29 -33.49 -25.21 -22.74
C GLU A 29 -32.92 -24.98 -21.33
N LEU A 30 -31.91 -25.76 -20.96
CA LEU A 30 -31.17 -25.61 -19.70
C LEU A 30 -29.99 -24.64 -19.84
N SER A 31 -29.49 -24.44 -21.06
CA SER A 31 -28.36 -23.55 -21.35
C SER A 31 -28.76 -22.09 -21.20
N ARG A 32 -28.09 -21.36 -20.31
CA ARG A 32 -28.37 -19.95 -20.04
C ARG A 32 -27.21 -19.29 -19.32
N GLU A 33 -27.19 -17.97 -19.41
CA GLU A 33 -26.35 -17.15 -18.54
C GLU A 33 -26.96 -17.10 -17.13
N VAL A 34 -26.16 -17.45 -16.12
CA VAL A 34 -26.54 -17.36 -14.71
C VAL A 34 -25.59 -16.47 -13.95
N ARG A 35 -26.14 -15.67 -13.04
CA ARG A 35 -25.35 -14.86 -12.13
C ARG A 35 -25.18 -15.57 -10.79
N VAL A 36 -23.96 -15.64 -10.29
CA VAL A 36 -23.67 -16.17 -8.96
C VAL A 36 -24.27 -15.22 -7.92
N SER A 37 -25.15 -15.75 -7.06
CA SER A 37 -25.79 -14.97 -6.01
C SER A 37 -24.82 -14.60 -4.88
N GLN A 38 -25.26 -13.72 -3.97
CA GLN A 38 -24.47 -13.32 -2.79
C GLN A 38 -24.19 -14.49 -1.84
N THR A 39 -24.99 -15.56 -1.87
CA THR A 39 -24.75 -16.79 -1.10
C THR A 39 -23.80 -17.75 -1.82
N GLY A 40 -23.20 -17.34 -2.94
CA GLY A 40 -22.30 -18.18 -3.74
C GLY A 40 -23.00 -19.25 -4.57
N SER A 41 -24.33 -19.21 -4.68
CA SER A 41 -25.11 -20.21 -5.39
C SER A 41 -25.65 -19.71 -6.73
N ILE A 42 -25.82 -20.63 -7.68
CA ILE A 42 -26.51 -20.42 -8.96
C ILE A 42 -27.84 -21.18 -8.99
N GLY A 43 -28.78 -20.67 -9.77
CA GLY A 43 -30.05 -21.34 -10.05
C GLY A 43 -30.06 -21.84 -11.48
N ILE A 44 -30.17 -23.16 -11.65
CA ILE A 44 -30.31 -23.80 -12.95
C ILE A 44 -31.81 -24.06 -13.16
N PRO A 45 -32.37 -23.79 -14.35
CA PRO A 45 -33.76 -24.11 -14.65
C PRO A 45 -34.07 -25.59 -14.45
N LEU A 46 -35.32 -25.87 -14.07
CA LEU A 46 -35.83 -27.22 -13.82
C LEU A 46 -35.14 -27.96 -12.66
N VAL A 47 -34.06 -27.41 -12.11
CA VAL A 47 -33.40 -27.87 -10.88
C VAL A 47 -33.96 -27.08 -9.69
N SER A 48 -34.64 -27.76 -8.77
CA SER A 48 -35.24 -27.14 -7.59
C SER A 48 -34.22 -26.72 -6.53
N VAL A 49 -32.98 -27.22 -6.61
CA VAL A 49 -31.91 -26.97 -5.64
C VAL A 49 -30.99 -25.88 -6.15
N ARG A 50 -30.63 -24.93 -5.28
CA ARG A 50 -29.58 -23.94 -5.59
C ARG A 50 -28.22 -24.58 -5.43
N LEU A 51 -27.38 -24.49 -6.45
CA LEU A 51 -26.05 -25.10 -6.44
C LEU A 51 -25.00 -24.09 -5.99
N HIS A 52 -24.26 -24.39 -4.92
CA HIS A 52 -23.13 -23.58 -4.48
C HIS A 52 -21.91 -23.79 -5.40
N VAL A 53 -21.47 -22.72 -6.06
CA VAL A 53 -20.35 -22.72 -7.03
C VAL A 53 -19.23 -21.74 -6.67
N ALA A 54 -19.47 -20.80 -5.74
CA ALA A 54 -18.41 -19.92 -5.27
C ALA A 54 -17.27 -20.72 -4.62
N GLY A 55 -16.03 -20.34 -4.91
CA GLY A 55 -14.85 -21.05 -4.44
C GLY A 55 -14.44 -22.25 -5.30
N LEU A 56 -15.22 -22.61 -6.32
CA LEU A 56 -14.86 -23.65 -7.29
C LEU A 56 -14.16 -23.04 -8.51
N THR A 57 -13.29 -23.83 -9.15
CA THR A 57 -12.82 -23.53 -10.51
C THR A 57 -13.91 -23.85 -11.54
N GLU A 58 -13.77 -23.36 -12.77
CA GLU A 58 -14.69 -23.68 -13.87
C GLU A 58 -14.86 -25.20 -14.05
N ILE A 59 -13.75 -25.94 -14.09
CA ILE A 59 -13.75 -27.41 -14.21
C ILE A 59 -14.46 -28.11 -13.04
N GLN A 60 -14.25 -27.62 -11.82
CA GLN A 60 -14.92 -28.18 -10.64
C GLN A 60 -16.42 -27.86 -10.65
N ALA A 61 -16.80 -26.67 -11.14
CA ALA A 61 -18.18 -26.29 -11.30
C ALA A 61 -18.87 -27.14 -12.38
N GLU A 62 -18.22 -27.41 -13.52
CA GLU A 62 -18.70 -28.31 -14.59
C GLU A 62 -19.04 -29.69 -14.03
N GLN A 63 -18.09 -30.31 -13.32
CA GLN A 63 -18.26 -31.65 -12.73
C GLN A 63 -19.39 -31.68 -11.70
N LYS A 64 -19.50 -30.64 -10.88
CA LYS A 64 -20.56 -30.55 -9.87
C LYS A 64 -21.94 -30.33 -10.49
N ILE A 65 -22.02 -29.57 -11.58
CA ILE A 65 -23.27 -29.32 -12.28
C ILE A 65 -23.72 -30.58 -13.02
N SER A 66 -22.81 -31.30 -13.70
CA SER A 66 -23.15 -32.54 -14.39
C SER A 66 -23.71 -33.59 -13.43
N GLU A 67 -23.07 -33.77 -12.26
CA GLU A 67 -23.55 -34.69 -11.22
C GLU A 67 -24.96 -34.34 -10.72
N VAL A 68 -25.27 -33.05 -10.55
CA VAL A 68 -26.61 -32.60 -10.11
C VAL A 68 -27.67 -32.79 -11.19
N LEU A 69 -27.32 -32.63 -12.47
CA LEU A 69 -28.25 -32.84 -13.58
C LEU A 69 -28.55 -34.33 -13.80
N GLU A 70 -27.55 -35.20 -13.66
CA GLU A 70 -27.69 -36.65 -13.78
C GLU A 70 -28.47 -37.24 -12.60
N SER A 71 -28.11 -36.86 -11.36
CA SER A 71 -28.81 -37.32 -10.15
C SER A 71 -30.26 -36.81 -10.06
N GLY A 72 -30.54 -35.64 -10.64
CA GLY A 72 -31.88 -35.09 -10.79
C GLY A 72 -32.75 -35.81 -11.84
N GLY A 73 -32.19 -36.75 -12.61
CA GLY A 73 -32.89 -37.49 -13.66
C GLY A 73 -33.30 -36.62 -14.86
N LEU A 74 -32.69 -35.44 -15.01
CA LEU A 74 -33.00 -34.49 -16.09
C LEU A 74 -32.24 -34.83 -17.38
N VAL A 75 -31.03 -35.41 -17.25
CA VAL A 75 -30.16 -35.81 -18.36
C VAL A 75 -29.47 -37.12 -18.01
N SER A 76 -29.30 -38.03 -18.97
CA SER A 76 -28.63 -39.33 -18.72
C SER A 76 -27.11 -39.28 -18.80
N HIS A 77 -26.57 -38.35 -19.59
CA HIS A 77 -25.15 -38.04 -19.68
C HIS A 77 -25.01 -36.54 -19.95
N ALA A 78 -24.72 -35.75 -18.91
CA ALA A 78 -24.69 -34.30 -19.03
C ALA A 78 -23.26 -33.84 -19.36
N GLU A 79 -23.01 -33.46 -20.62
CA GLU A 79 -21.82 -32.71 -20.96
C GLU A 79 -22.12 -31.22 -20.76
N VAL A 80 -21.38 -30.59 -19.85
CA VAL A 80 -21.61 -29.21 -19.39
C VAL A 80 -20.32 -28.43 -19.57
N SER A 81 -20.41 -27.27 -20.20
CA SER A 81 -19.34 -26.28 -20.22
C SER A 81 -19.73 -25.07 -19.39
N VAL A 82 -18.83 -24.64 -18.51
CA VAL A 82 -19.00 -23.44 -17.68
C VAL A 82 -17.91 -22.45 -18.03
N THR A 83 -18.28 -21.31 -18.60
CA THR A 83 -17.33 -20.23 -18.90
C THR A 83 -17.71 -18.96 -18.15
N VAL A 84 -16.74 -18.28 -17.52
CA VAL A 84 -17.02 -16.99 -16.87
C VAL A 84 -17.02 -15.87 -17.93
N LYS A 85 -18.19 -15.28 -18.20
CA LYS A 85 -18.34 -14.15 -19.15
C LYS A 85 -18.06 -12.80 -18.51
N GLU A 86 -18.48 -12.60 -17.27
CA GLU A 86 -18.18 -11.38 -16.51
C GLU A 86 -17.58 -11.71 -15.16
N ARG A 87 -16.33 -11.29 -14.95
CA ARG A 87 -15.65 -11.34 -13.67
C ARG A 87 -15.92 -10.06 -12.90
N LYS A 88 -16.89 -10.10 -11.98
CA LYS A 88 -17.28 -8.92 -11.15
C LYS A 88 -17.01 -9.14 -9.66
N SER A 89 -16.64 -10.35 -9.26
CA SER A 89 -16.49 -10.73 -7.86
C SER A 89 -15.21 -10.22 -7.21
N LYS A 90 -14.15 -10.00 -7.98
CA LYS A 90 -12.80 -9.73 -7.46
C LYS A 90 -12.07 -8.68 -8.31
N PRO A 91 -12.42 -7.38 -8.17
CA PRO A 91 -11.70 -6.33 -8.88
C PRO A 91 -10.28 -6.15 -8.33
N ILE A 92 -9.40 -5.63 -9.18
CA ILE A 92 -8.10 -5.10 -8.75
C ILE A 92 -8.34 -3.66 -8.31
N THR A 93 -7.86 -3.29 -7.13
CA THR A 93 -8.06 -1.94 -6.59
C THR A 93 -6.74 -1.18 -6.61
N VAL A 94 -6.71 0.01 -7.22
CA VAL A 94 -5.54 0.89 -7.30
C VAL A 94 -5.77 2.13 -6.46
N VAL A 95 -4.94 2.33 -5.45
CA VAL A 95 -5.07 3.41 -4.47
C VAL A 95 -3.72 4.04 -4.12
N GLY A 96 -3.78 5.23 -3.52
CA GLY A 96 -2.61 5.98 -3.07
C GLY A 96 -2.17 7.04 -4.07
N ALA A 97 -0.87 7.28 -4.17
CA ALA A 97 -0.22 8.29 -4.98
C ALA A 97 -0.19 7.92 -6.47
N VAL A 98 -1.37 7.77 -7.07
CA VAL A 98 -1.58 7.59 -8.51
C VAL A 98 -2.36 8.77 -9.07
N SER A 99 -2.26 9.03 -10.37
CA SER A 99 -2.99 10.13 -11.01
C SER A 99 -4.50 10.02 -10.83
N HIS A 100 -5.05 8.81 -11.02
CA HIS A 100 -6.48 8.53 -10.85
C HIS A 100 -6.69 7.19 -10.12
N PRO A 101 -6.95 7.22 -8.79
CA PRO A 101 -7.35 6.04 -8.05
C PRO A 101 -8.56 5.37 -8.69
N MET A 102 -8.50 4.06 -8.92
CA MET A 102 -9.53 3.35 -9.68
C MET A 102 -9.69 1.89 -9.28
N VAL A 103 -10.82 1.31 -9.70
CA VAL A 103 -11.13 -0.12 -9.58
C VAL A 103 -11.07 -0.72 -10.98
N TYR A 104 -10.16 -1.65 -11.19
CA TYR A 104 -9.91 -2.29 -12.48
C TYR A 104 -10.54 -3.69 -12.52
N GLN A 105 -11.44 -3.91 -13.48
CA GLN A 105 -12.06 -5.22 -13.71
C GLN A 105 -11.27 -5.94 -14.79
N ALA A 106 -10.36 -6.82 -14.37
CA ALA A 106 -9.58 -7.61 -15.31
C ALA A 106 -10.46 -8.69 -15.96
N ASP A 107 -10.48 -8.73 -17.28
CA ASP A 107 -11.07 -9.78 -18.11
C ASP A 107 -10.02 -10.81 -18.56
N ARG A 108 -8.76 -10.38 -18.66
CA ARG A 108 -7.57 -11.20 -18.98
C ARG A 108 -6.49 -11.10 -17.89
N PRO A 109 -5.37 -11.86 -17.98
CA PRO A 109 -4.18 -11.57 -17.19
C PRO A 109 -3.67 -10.15 -17.49
N VAL A 110 -3.51 -9.34 -16.45
CA VAL A 110 -3.01 -7.96 -16.54
C VAL A 110 -1.81 -7.78 -15.63
N THR A 111 -0.90 -6.89 -16.04
CA THR A 111 0.34 -6.64 -15.29
C THR A 111 0.22 -5.40 -14.41
N LEU A 112 1.11 -5.27 -13.42
CA LEU A 112 1.16 -4.10 -12.55
C LEU A 112 1.34 -2.81 -13.36
N LEU A 113 2.28 -2.79 -14.30
CA LEU A 113 2.58 -1.58 -15.07
C LEU A 113 1.40 -1.15 -15.94
N GLU A 114 0.68 -2.12 -16.50
CA GLU A 114 -0.52 -1.87 -17.30
C GLU A 114 -1.62 -1.21 -16.46
N VAL A 115 -1.91 -1.77 -15.28
CA VAL A 115 -2.93 -1.22 -14.38
C VAL A 115 -2.54 0.18 -13.86
N LEU A 116 -1.25 0.44 -13.60
CA LEU A 116 -0.76 1.77 -13.24
C LEU A 116 -0.85 2.76 -14.41
N ALA A 117 -0.61 2.31 -15.65
CA ALA A 117 -0.78 3.15 -16.84
C ALA A 117 -2.26 3.51 -17.05
N GLU A 118 -3.18 2.57 -16.83
CA GLU A 118 -4.62 2.81 -16.89
C GLU A 118 -5.08 3.84 -15.84
N ALA A 119 -4.46 3.82 -14.65
CA ALA A 119 -4.67 4.82 -13.60
C ALA A 119 -4.08 6.21 -13.94
N GLY A 120 -3.51 6.39 -15.14
CA GLY A 120 -2.87 7.62 -15.58
C GLY A 120 -1.44 7.80 -15.06
N GLY A 121 -0.78 6.71 -14.66
CA GLY A 121 0.55 6.70 -14.08
C GLY A 121 0.59 7.01 -12.57
N VAL A 122 1.80 7.02 -12.03
CA VAL A 122 2.06 7.41 -10.64
C VAL A 122 2.10 8.93 -10.49
N ALA A 123 1.66 9.44 -9.34
CA ALA A 123 1.70 10.87 -9.05
C ALA A 123 3.14 11.37 -8.81
N ASN A 124 3.38 12.68 -8.93
CA ASN A 124 4.72 13.27 -8.72
C ASN A 124 5.21 13.13 -7.27
N ASP A 125 4.28 13.02 -6.33
CA ASP A 125 4.53 12.77 -4.92
C ASP A 125 4.44 11.29 -4.56
N ALA A 126 4.49 10.37 -5.53
CA ALA A 126 4.56 8.94 -5.26
C ALA A 126 5.92 8.52 -4.71
N SER A 127 5.91 7.51 -3.84
CA SER A 127 7.12 6.81 -3.42
C SER A 127 7.65 5.91 -4.53
N ASP A 128 8.94 5.57 -4.49
CA ASP A 128 9.62 4.67 -5.43
C ASP A 128 9.18 3.19 -5.31
N THR A 129 8.16 2.91 -4.52
CA THR A 129 7.75 1.55 -4.15
C THR A 129 6.25 1.41 -4.35
N VAL A 130 5.82 0.24 -4.82
CA VAL A 130 4.42 -0.17 -4.86
C VAL A 130 4.24 -1.40 -4.00
N ILE A 131 3.13 -1.42 -3.27
CA ILE A 131 2.76 -2.53 -2.40
C ILE A 131 1.52 -3.18 -3.01
N VAL A 132 1.65 -4.46 -3.36
CA VAL A 132 0.53 -5.28 -3.79
C VAL A 132 0.14 -6.20 -2.66
N ASN A 133 -1.03 -5.95 -2.10
CA ASN A 133 -1.62 -6.82 -1.10
C ASN A 133 -2.53 -7.83 -1.81
N ARG A 134 -2.13 -9.10 -1.78
CA ARG A 134 -2.93 -10.21 -2.27
C ARG A 134 -3.67 -10.86 -1.10
N PRO A 135 -5.02 -10.83 -1.10
CA PRO A 135 -5.79 -11.51 -0.06
C PRO A 135 -5.51 -13.01 -0.15
N SER A 136 -5.01 -13.61 0.94
CA SER A 136 -4.82 -15.06 0.99
C SER A 136 -6.19 -15.74 0.95
N GLN A 137 -6.42 -16.60 -0.04
CA GLN A 137 -7.56 -17.51 -0.03
C GLN A 137 -7.35 -18.55 1.07
N GLU A 138 -7.72 -18.26 2.32
CA GLU A 138 -7.96 -19.28 3.35
C GLU A 138 -8.48 -18.61 4.64
N ALA A 139 -9.82 -18.61 4.81
CA ALA A 139 -10.54 -18.69 6.09
C ALA A 139 -12.06 -18.61 5.86
N SER A 140 -12.63 -19.58 5.13
CA SER A 140 -14.05 -19.89 5.24
C SER A 140 -14.26 -21.41 5.20
N SER A 141 -13.47 -22.17 5.96
CA SER A 141 -13.91 -23.46 6.46
C SER A 141 -14.74 -23.21 7.72
N ASP A 142 -16.02 -22.98 7.50
CA ASP A 142 -17.18 -23.34 8.31
C ASP A 142 -16.91 -23.80 9.77
N PRO A 143 -17.28 -23.02 10.81
CA PRO A 143 -17.49 -23.55 12.15
C PRO A 143 -18.99 -23.68 12.44
N LEU A 144 -19.66 -24.62 11.77
CA LEU A 144 -20.96 -25.13 12.19
C LEU A 144 -21.00 -26.66 12.09
N GLU A 145 -20.09 -27.32 12.80
CA GLU A 145 -20.38 -28.65 13.30
C GLU A 145 -21.01 -28.47 14.70
N PRO A 146 -22.33 -28.61 14.86
CA PRO A 146 -22.93 -28.65 16.19
C PRO A 146 -22.39 -29.86 16.95
N PRO A 147 -22.05 -29.73 18.24
CA PRO A 147 -21.56 -30.86 19.02
C PRO A 147 -22.63 -31.94 19.07
N ALA A 148 -22.24 -33.17 18.70
CA ALA A 148 -23.06 -34.35 18.83
C ALA A 148 -23.50 -34.53 20.29
N ILE A 149 -24.80 -34.36 20.54
CA ILE A 149 -25.44 -34.71 21.81
C ILE A 149 -25.60 -36.24 21.81
N GLY A 150 -24.66 -36.95 22.44
CA GLY A 150 -24.86 -38.34 22.87
C GLY A 150 -25.77 -38.41 24.09
N PRO A 151 -26.56 -39.49 24.29
CA PRO A 151 -27.49 -39.58 25.40
C PRO A 151 -26.82 -40.04 26.70
N GLU A 152 -27.24 -39.39 27.79
CA GLU A 152 -27.44 -39.88 29.17
C GLU A 152 -26.33 -40.61 29.94
N GLY A 153 -26.13 -40.18 31.20
CA GLY A 153 -25.81 -41.12 32.29
C GLY A 153 -24.82 -40.65 33.37
N SER A 154 -25.39 -40.14 34.48
CA SER A 154 -24.95 -40.38 35.87
C SER A 154 -23.64 -39.76 36.41
N ALA A 155 -23.83 -38.98 37.49
CA ALA A 155 -22.87 -38.49 38.50
C ALA A 155 -22.22 -39.66 39.31
N PRO A 156 -21.38 -39.47 40.39
CA PRO A 156 -21.03 -38.23 41.12
C PRO A 156 -19.57 -38.10 41.69
N VAL A 157 -19.25 -36.88 42.19
CA VAL A 157 -18.46 -36.48 43.39
C VAL A 157 -17.06 -37.06 43.64
N ALA A 158 -16.05 -36.18 43.73
CA ALA A 158 -15.13 -36.04 44.90
C ALA A 158 -14.05 -34.95 44.70
N GLU A 159 -14.05 -33.95 45.59
CA GLU A 159 -12.87 -33.18 46.04
C GLU A 159 -12.02 -34.08 47.00
N PRO A 160 -10.68 -33.87 47.20
CA PRO A 160 -10.20 -32.68 47.91
C PRO A 160 -8.77 -32.15 47.60
N SER A 161 -8.56 -30.89 48.02
CA SER A 161 -7.36 -30.29 48.64
C SER A 161 -5.98 -30.37 47.96
N GLY A 162 -5.33 -29.21 47.78
CA GLY A 162 -3.87 -29.15 47.68
C GLY A 162 -3.27 -27.87 47.10
N THR A 163 -3.00 -26.91 47.97
CA THR A 163 -2.17 -25.71 47.78
C THR A 163 -0.83 -25.96 47.07
N ALA A 164 -0.47 -25.13 46.09
CA ALA A 164 0.91 -24.68 45.91
C ALA A 164 0.99 -23.42 45.04
N VAL A 165 1.57 -22.39 45.65
CA VAL A 165 1.86 -21.07 45.12
C VAL A 165 3.03 -21.16 44.13
N SER A 166 2.95 -20.47 43.00
CA SER A 166 4.13 -19.97 42.29
C SER A 166 3.80 -18.66 41.58
N LYS A 167 4.27 -17.57 42.19
CA LYS A 167 4.47 -16.29 41.53
C LYS A 167 5.60 -16.47 40.49
N SER A 168 5.35 -16.13 39.24
CA SER A 168 6.41 -15.85 38.27
C SER A 168 5.98 -14.69 37.37
N SER A 169 6.70 -13.59 37.56
CA SER A 169 7.01 -12.49 36.65
C SER A 169 5.95 -12.05 35.64
N ALA A 170 5.46 -10.84 35.90
CA ALA A 170 4.96 -9.90 34.91
C ALA A 170 5.97 -9.71 33.77
N ASN A 171 5.51 -9.91 32.53
CA ASN A 171 6.18 -9.44 31.31
C ASN A 171 5.31 -8.31 30.74
N PRO A 172 5.85 -7.15 30.33
CA PRO A 172 5.05 -6.07 29.77
C PRO A 172 4.53 -6.47 28.39
N ALA A 173 3.28 -6.12 28.10
CA ALA A 173 2.66 -6.26 26.79
C ALA A 173 3.48 -5.49 25.74
N ALA A 174 4.13 -6.22 24.83
CA ALA A 174 4.53 -5.71 23.53
C ALA A 174 3.26 -5.47 22.69
N PRO A 175 3.23 -4.43 21.84
CA PRO A 175 2.05 -4.12 21.04
C PRO A 175 1.76 -5.28 20.09
N ALA A 176 0.49 -5.66 20.02
CA ALA A 176 -0.01 -6.70 19.14
C ALA A 176 0.34 -6.37 17.68
N ASP A 177 1.19 -7.21 17.08
CA ASP A 177 1.29 -7.29 15.63
C ASP A 177 -0.09 -7.71 15.10
N PRO A 178 -0.72 -6.96 14.16
CA PRO A 178 -1.91 -7.43 13.49
C PRO A 178 -1.58 -8.71 12.69
N PRO A 179 -2.53 -9.68 12.61
CA PRO A 179 -2.27 -10.96 11.96
C PRO A 179 -1.92 -10.76 10.49
N ALA A 180 -0.76 -11.28 10.08
CA ALA A 180 -0.33 -11.31 8.68
C ALA A 180 -1.17 -12.34 7.90
N LEU A 181 -2.32 -11.92 7.37
CA LEU A 181 -3.17 -12.70 6.46
C LEU A 181 -3.22 -12.08 5.05
N SER A 182 -2.14 -11.40 4.66
CA SER A 182 -2.00 -10.74 3.36
C SER A 182 -0.64 -11.03 2.79
N ASN A 183 -0.58 -11.74 1.67
CA ASN A 183 0.66 -11.91 0.93
C ASN A 183 1.02 -10.55 0.32
N THR A 184 1.95 -9.84 0.97
CA THR A 184 2.32 -8.48 0.61
C THR A 184 3.57 -8.52 -0.26
N ILE A 185 3.42 -8.12 -1.51
CA ILE A 185 4.49 -8.06 -2.48
C ILE A 185 4.91 -6.59 -2.62
N THR A 186 6.17 -6.30 -2.35
CA THR A 186 6.74 -4.96 -2.47
C THR A 186 7.58 -4.88 -3.73
N ILE A 187 7.29 -3.94 -4.62
CA ILE A 187 7.93 -3.77 -5.93
C ILE A 187 8.57 -2.39 -6.00
N ASN A 188 9.81 -2.30 -6.47
CA ASN A 188 10.47 -1.03 -6.74
C ASN A 188 10.07 -0.50 -8.13
N LEU A 189 9.50 0.70 -8.18
CA LEU A 189 9.05 1.33 -9.42
C LEU A 189 10.19 1.80 -10.31
N ASN A 190 11.28 2.30 -9.71
CA ASN A 190 12.40 2.81 -10.48
C ASN A 190 13.03 1.66 -11.28
N GLU A 191 13.21 0.50 -10.64
CA GLU A 191 13.68 -0.70 -11.34
C GLU A 191 12.72 -1.13 -12.46
N LEU A 192 11.41 -1.15 -12.18
CA LEU A 192 10.39 -1.55 -13.16
C LEU A 192 10.34 -0.61 -14.39
N MET A 193 10.55 0.68 -14.18
CA MET A 193 10.49 1.69 -15.24
C MET A 193 11.82 1.88 -15.99
N GLU A 194 12.97 1.71 -15.32
CA GLU A 194 14.30 1.94 -15.92
C GLU A 194 14.87 0.71 -16.61
N SER A 195 14.75 -0.47 -15.99
CA SER A 195 15.36 -1.68 -16.53
C SER A 195 14.58 -2.26 -17.71
N GLY A 196 13.28 -1.93 -17.82
CA GLY A 196 12.36 -2.62 -18.71
C GLY A 196 12.27 -4.12 -18.43
N ASP A 197 12.77 -4.57 -17.27
CA ASP A 197 12.84 -5.98 -16.91
C ASP A 197 11.44 -6.48 -16.56
N ALA A 198 10.89 -7.27 -17.48
CA ALA A 198 9.60 -7.92 -17.30
C ALA A 198 9.57 -8.86 -16.09
N ALA A 199 10.72 -9.27 -15.55
CA ALA A 199 10.79 -10.13 -14.36
C ALA A 199 10.16 -9.48 -13.12
N ASN A 200 10.25 -8.15 -12.99
CA ASN A 200 9.64 -7.40 -11.88
C ASN A 200 8.20 -6.95 -12.19
N ASN A 201 7.74 -7.11 -13.43
CA ASN A 201 6.37 -6.76 -13.82
C ASN A 201 5.41 -7.91 -13.48
N ILE A 202 5.01 -7.97 -12.22
CA ILE A 202 4.15 -9.04 -11.73
C ILE A 202 2.78 -9.03 -12.43
N ILE A 203 2.26 -10.23 -12.70
CA ILE A 203 0.87 -10.40 -13.12
C ILE A 203 -0.02 -10.26 -11.88
N LEU A 204 -0.97 -9.34 -11.96
CA LEU A 204 -1.93 -9.09 -10.89
C LEU A 204 -3.04 -10.13 -10.93
N GLN A 205 -3.53 -10.46 -9.74
CA GLN A 205 -4.63 -11.39 -9.55
C GLN A 205 -5.90 -10.65 -9.16
N ALA A 206 -7.03 -11.30 -9.45
CA ALA A 206 -8.34 -10.79 -9.09
C ALA A 206 -8.42 -10.62 -7.55
N GLY A 207 -8.72 -9.41 -7.07
CA GLY A 207 -8.75 -9.06 -5.66
C GLY A 207 -7.45 -8.44 -5.11
N ASP A 208 -6.39 -8.33 -5.93
CA ASP A 208 -5.17 -7.62 -5.52
C ASP A 208 -5.47 -6.13 -5.24
N ILE A 209 -4.90 -5.62 -4.15
CA ILE A 209 -4.92 -4.19 -3.82
C ILE A 209 -3.54 -3.61 -4.08
N VAL A 210 -3.44 -2.81 -5.14
CA VAL A 210 -2.25 -2.08 -5.54
C VAL A 210 -2.24 -0.73 -4.81
N THR A 211 -1.32 -0.59 -3.86
CA THR A 211 -1.14 0.64 -3.08
C THR A 211 0.17 1.31 -3.48
N VAL A 212 0.08 2.55 -3.93
CA VAL A 212 1.25 3.41 -4.17
C VAL A 212 1.38 4.36 -2.98
N PRO A 213 2.35 4.19 -2.08
CA PRO A 213 2.55 5.11 -0.97
C PRO A 213 2.91 6.51 -1.49
N HIS A 214 2.55 7.52 -0.72
CA HIS A 214 3.05 8.87 -0.96
C HIS A 214 4.50 8.94 -0.50
N SER A 215 5.30 9.69 -1.24
CA SER A 215 6.67 10.05 -0.90
C SER A 215 6.73 10.79 0.43
N GLY A 216 7.87 10.66 1.10
CA GLY A 216 8.12 11.38 2.33
C GLY A 216 8.16 12.90 2.13
N ILE A 217 8.15 13.63 3.25
CA ILE A 217 8.40 15.06 3.28
C ILE A 217 9.67 15.35 4.07
N VAL A 218 10.49 16.29 3.61
CA VAL A 218 11.59 16.88 4.38
C VAL A 218 11.24 18.30 4.79
N TYR A 219 11.74 18.76 5.92
CA TYR A 219 11.48 20.10 6.42
C TYR A 219 12.76 20.93 6.36
N VAL A 220 12.66 22.18 5.87
CA VAL A 220 13.76 23.14 5.91
C VAL A 220 13.37 24.31 6.80
N LEU A 221 14.19 24.60 7.80
CA LEU A 221 13.94 25.62 8.83
C LEU A 221 15.14 26.56 9.00
N GLY A 222 14.87 27.74 9.55
CA GLY A 222 15.89 28.72 9.94
C GLY A 222 16.18 29.76 8.85
N ALA A 223 17.46 30.10 8.67
CA ALA A 223 17.94 31.20 7.85
C ALA A 223 17.93 30.90 6.33
N VAL A 224 16.76 30.52 5.81
CA VAL A 224 16.49 30.26 4.39
C VAL A 224 15.40 31.22 3.88
N SER A 225 15.32 31.38 2.57
CA SER A 225 14.35 32.32 1.97
C SER A 225 12.90 31.86 2.16
N ARG A 226 12.64 30.55 2.03
CA ARG A 226 11.31 29.94 2.13
C ARG A 226 11.36 28.70 3.03
N PRO A 227 11.24 28.86 4.36
CA PRO A 227 11.14 27.72 5.26
C PRO A 227 9.82 26.98 5.04
N GLY A 228 9.82 25.66 5.21
CA GLY A 228 8.64 24.83 4.96
C GLY A 228 8.96 23.37 4.72
N GLY A 229 7.92 22.59 4.41
CA GLY A 229 8.02 21.20 4.01
C GLY A 229 8.15 21.06 2.49
N PHE A 230 8.99 20.13 2.06
CA PHE A 230 9.26 19.83 0.65
C PHE A 230 9.09 18.32 0.44
N VAL A 231 8.23 17.97 -0.49
CA VAL A 231 7.95 16.58 -0.83
C VAL A 231 9.18 15.98 -1.50
N LEU A 232 9.55 14.75 -1.13
CA LEU A 232 10.56 13.97 -1.84
C LEU A 232 9.93 13.49 -3.15
N ALA A 233 9.84 14.36 -4.15
CA ALA A 233 9.33 13.98 -5.45
C ALA A 233 10.15 12.81 -6.02
N ASN A 234 9.48 11.88 -6.72
CA ASN A 234 10.11 10.84 -7.52
C ASN A 234 10.69 11.44 -8.82
N ASP A 235 11.53 12.45 -8.64
CA ASP A 235 12.44 12.87 -9.69
C ASP A 235 13.70 12.04 -9.47
N ARG A 236 14.13 11.32 -10.51
CA ARG A 236 15.36 10.50 -10.62
C ARG A 236 16.61 11.01 -9.86
N GLY A 237 16.66 12.28 -9.49
CA GLY A 237 17.61 12.84 -8.54
C GLY A 237 17.06 12.83 -7.11
N GLN A 238 17.66 11.96 -6.30
CA GLN A 238 17.54 11.91 -4.84
C GLN A 238 17.44 13.31 -4.21
N MET A 239 16.57 13.49 -3.21
CA MET A 239 16.48 14.77 -2.50
C MET A 239 17.74 15.01 -1.66
N THR A 240 18.60 15.94 -2.10
CA THR A 240 19.82 16.31 -1.38
C THR A 240 19.69 17.64 -0.65
N THR A 241 20.69 17.95 0.18
CA THR A 241 20.75 19.20 0.94
C THR A 241 20.80 20.42 0.02
N LEU A 242 21.60 20.37 -1.06
CA LEU A 242 21.62 21.48 -2.02
C LEU A 242 20.31 21.59 -2.80
N LYS A 243 19.69 20.46 -3.21
CA LYS A 243 18.42 20.45 -3.94
C LYS A 243 17.31 21.10 -3.10
N VAL A 244 17.15 20.68 -1.85
CA VAL A 244 16.11 21.24 -0.99
C VAL A 244 16.35 22.71 -0.67
N LEU A 245 17.62 23.15 -0.52
CA LEU A 245 17.94 24.56 -0.31
C LEU A 245 17.62 25.41 -1.54
N ALA A 246 17.82 24.88 -2.75
CA ALA A 246 17.42 25.57 -3.97
C ALA A 246 15.89 25.73 -4.05
N LEU A 247 15.14 24.67 -3.71
CA LEU A 247 13.67 24.71 -3.62
C LEU A 247 13.19 25.70 -2.55
N ALA A 248 13.91 25.81 -1.43
CA ALA A 248 13.68 26.79 -0.37
C ALA A 248 14.09 28.22 -0.76
N GLY A 249 14.51 28.48 -2.00
CA GLY A 249 14.91 29.81 -2.48
C GLY A 249 16.27 30.27 -1.96
N GLY A 250 17.11 29.35 -1.49
CA GLY A 250 18.47 29.61 -1.03
C GLY A 250 18.59 30.06 0.43
N LEU A 251 19.82 30.41 0.80
CA LEU A 251 20.20 30.83 2.15
C LEU A 251 20.09 32.35 2.29
N ASN A 252 19.58 32.82 3.42
CA ASN A 252 19.56 34.24 3.75
C ASN A 252 20.99 34.76 3.98
N SER A 253 21.18 36.08 3.89
CA SER A 253 22.47 36.73 4.16
C SER A 253 22.97 36.49 5.59
N THR A 254 22.06 36.31 6.54
CA THR A 254 22.34 36.03 7.95
C THR A 254 22.75 34.58 8.23
N ALA A 255 22.60 33.66 7.27
CA ALA A 255 22.78 32.22 7.50
C ALA A 255 24.21 31.86 7.94
N LYS A 256 24.30 31.02 8.98
CA LYS A 256 25.53 30.38 9.45
C LYS A 256 25.74 29.06 8.70
N LYS A 257 26.26 29.18 7.49
CA LYS A 257 26.35 28.10 6.48
C LYS A 257 27.18 26.88 6.92
N ASP A 258 28.10 27.05 7.84
CA ASP A 258 29.03 26.03 8.35
C ASP A 258 28.49 25.25 9.56
N HIS A 259 27.29 25.57 10.05
CA HIS A 259 26.67 24.95 11.23
C HIS A 259 25.23 24.49 10.96
N ALA A 260 24.91 24.13 9.72
CA ALA A 260 23.62 23.51 9.46
C ALA A 260 23.60 22.10 10.08
N VAL A 261 22.42 21.65 10.47
CA VAL A 261 22.23 20.34 11.09
C VAL A 261 21.03 19.68 10.44
N ILE A 262 21.17 18.40 10.10
CA ILE A 262 20.03 17.55 9.76
C ILE A 262 19.63 16.81 11.02
N VAL A 263 18.39 17.02 11.46
CA VAL A 263 17.79 16.25 12.54
C VAL A 263 17.03 15.09 11.92
N ARG A 264 17.52 13.88 12.15
CA ARG A 264 16.96 12.62 11.62
C ARG A 264 16.41 11.78 12.76
N LYS A 265 15.22 11.21 12.60
CA LYS A 265 14.68 10.24 13.58
C LYS A 265 14.98 8.82 13.10
N ASP A 266 15.45 7.96 14.00
CA ASP A 266 15.53 6.54 13.73
C ASP A 266 14.17 5.84 13.88
N ALA A 267 14.12 4.54 13.58
CA ALA A 267 12.88 3.74 13.65
C ALA A 267 12.30 3.66 15.07
N GLN A 268 13.11 3.91 16.10
CA GLN A 268 12.75 3.95 17.52
C GLN A 268 12.36 5.35 17.98
N GLY A 269 12.34 6.33 17.07
CA GLY A 269 11.97 7.72 17.32
C GLY A 269 13.06 8.56 17.98
N GLN A 270 14.27 8.02 18.17
CA GLN A 270 15.40 8.79 18.70
C GLN A 270 15.95 9.73 17.64
N GLN A 271 16.29 10.95 18.05
CA GLN A 271 16.84 11.96 17.16
C GLN A 271 18.37 11.84 17.09
N HIS A 272 18.89 11.85 15.88
CA HIS A 272 20.31 11.91 15.56
C HIS A 272 20.57 13.19 14.76
N GLU A 273 21.55 13.96 15.22
CA GLU A 273 21.98 15.18 14.55
C GLU A 273 23.17 14.90 13.64
N VAL A 274 22.99 15.13 12.34
CA VAL A 274 24.07 15.05 11.35
C VAL A 274 24.51 16.47 11.04
N ALA A 275 25.73 16.83 11.44
CA ALA A 275 26.31 18.14 11.15
C ALA A 275 26.63 18.27 9.66
N VAL A 276 26.19 19.36 9.03
CA VAL A 276 26.41 19.65 7.62
C VAL A 276 27.04 21.02 7.43
N ASP A 277 28.23 21.03 6.84
CA ASP A 277 28.91 22.26 6.45
C ASP A 277 28.50 22.66 5.03
N LEU A 278 27.39 23.40 4.91
CA LEU A 278 26.84 23.84 3.62
C LEU A 278 27.85 24.68 2.83
N LYS A 279 28.78 25.38 3.50
CA LYS A 279 29.81 26.14 2.81
C LYS A 279 30.74 25.21 2.04
N LYS A 280 31.17 24.10 2.63
CA LYS A 280 31.99 23.08 1.95
C LYS A 280 31.22 22.33 0.89
N VAL A 281 29.96 21.96 1.17
CA VAL A 281 29.11 21.24 0.21
C VAL A 281 28.86 22.10 -1.05
N MET A 282 28.50 23.38 -0.89
CA MET A 282 28.33 24.32 -2.01
C MET A 282 29.62 24.54 -2.82
N ALA A 283 30.78 24.49 -2.15
CA ALA A 283 32.09 24.61 -2.79
C ALA A 283 32.59 23.29 -3.41
N ARG A 284 31.80 22.21 -3.38
CA ARG A 284 32.19 20.85 -3.82
C ARG A 284 33.41 20.30 -3.07
N HIS A 285 33.65 20.75 -1.84
CA HIS A 285 34.71 20.25 -0.95
C HIS A 285 34.19 19.23 0.08
N ALA A 286 32.88 18.96 0.08
CA ALA A 286 32.23 17.92 0.85
C ALA A 286 31.12 17.31 -0.01
N GLU A 287 30.76 16.05 0.25
CA GLU A 287 29.68 15.36 -0.44
C GLU A 287 28.31 15.98 -0.09
N ASP A 288 27.40 16.00 -1.04
CA ASP A 288 26.04 16.48 -0.83
C ASP A 288 25.22 15.40 -0.14
N VAL A 289 24.76 15.69 1.07
CA VAL A 289 24.07 14.71 1.91
C VAL A 289 22.66 14.48 1.38
N GLN A 290 22.33 13.22 1.14
CA GLN A 290 20.99 12.78 0.81
C GLN A 290 20.07 12.83 2.04
N LEU A 291 18.90 13.44 1.85
CA LEU A 291 17.87 13.57 2.85
C LEU A 291 16.92 12.37 2.82
N GLN A 292 16.44 12.00 3.99
CA GLN A 292 15.47 10.94 4.20
C GLN A 292 14.09 11.52 4.54
N PRO A 293 13.01 10.75 4.33
CA PRO A 293 11.69 11.11 4.81
C PRO A 293 11.71 11.55 6.28
N SER A 294 11.04 12.66 6.57
CA SER A 294 10.95 13.29 7.89
C SER A 294 12.23 13.95 8.43
N ASP A 295 13.30 14.04 7.63
CA ASP A 295 14.47 14.83 8.01
C ASP A 295 14.11 16.32 8.16
N ILE A 296 14.75 16.98 9.12
CA ILE A 296 14.67 18.43 9.30
C ILE A 296 16.05 19.03 9.05
N LEU A 297 16.21 19.75 7.95
CA LEU A 297 17.37 20.60 7.72
C LEU A 297 17.19 21.93 8.45
N TYR A 298 17.92 22.12 9.53
CA TYR A 298 17.95 23.37 10.28
C TYR A 298 19.19 24.19 9.93
N VAL A 299 18.99 25.43 9.49
CA VAL A 299 20.05 26.38 9.18
C VAL A 299 20.03 27.53 10.19
N PRO A 300 20.98 27.59 11.14
CA PRO A 300 20.98 28.65 12.14
C PRO A 300 21.36 30.02 11.55
N ASP A 301 20.89 31.07 12.22
CA ASP A 301 21.36 32.44 11.99
C ASP A 301 22.74 32.68 12.62
N SER A 302 23.55 33.52 11.98
CA SER A 302 24.76 34.08 12.58
C SER A 302 24.40 35.31 13.43
N ALA A 303 24.61 35.21 14.75
CA ALA A 303 24.42 36.31 15.68
C ALA A 303 25.23 37.56 15.28
N ALA A 304 26.49 37.37 14.85
CA ALA A 304 27.36 38.45 14.39
C ALA A 304 26.80 39.17 13.14
N ARG A 305 26.31 38.40 12.15
CA ARG A 305 25.70 39.01 10.94
C ARG A 305 24.36 39.70 11.24
N LYS A 306 23.55 39.11 12.12
CA LYS A 306 22.28 39.71 12.58
C LYS A 306 22.52 41.03 13.32
N ALA A 307 23.59 41.12 14.13
CA ALA A 307 23.99 42.36 14.80
C ALA A 307 24.52 43.43 13.82
N MET A 308 25.35 43.04 12.85
CA MET A 308 25.89 43.96 11.83
C MET A 308 24.80 44.61 10.97
N LEU A 309 23.75 43.88 10.61
CA LEU A 309 22.62 44.46 9.85
C LEU A 309 21.85 45.51 10.67
N ARG A 310 21.63 45.25 11.97
CA ARG A 310 20.95 46.21 12.86
C ARG A 310 21.75 47.50 13.09
N THR A 311 23.09 47.45 13.05
CA THR A 311 23.92 48.66 13.21
C THR A 311 23.97 49.53 11.97
N VAL A 312 23.86 48.95 10.76
CA VAL A 312 23.80 49.72 9.50
C VAL A 312 22.48 50.50 9.38
N GLU A 313 21.35 49.93 9.81
CA GLU A 313 20.05 50.63 9.85
C GLU A 313 20.07 51.85 10.78
N LEU A 314 20.80 51.78 11.91
CA LEU A 314 21.00 52.91 12.82
C LEU A 314 21.99 53.96 12.27
N GLY A 315 22.96 53.55 11.45
CA GLY A 315 23.95 54.45 10.85
C GLY A 315 23.35 55.47 9.86
N ILE A 316 22.28 55.09 9.15
CA ILE A 316 21.57 55.99 8.23
C ILE A 316 20.79 57.08 9.01
N ALA A 317 20.33 56.79 10.23
CA ALA A 317 19.63 57.76 11.08
C ALA A 317 20.56 58.83 11.71
N LEU A 318 21.85 58.54 11.86
CA LEU A 318 22.82 59.49 12.43
C LEU A 318 23.55 60.34 11.38
N GLY A 319 23.63 59.87 10.12
CA GLY A 319 24.29 60.59 9.03
C GLY A 319 23.55 61.86 8.58
N THR A 320 22.21 61.86 8.59
CA THR A 320 21.39 63.04 8.24
C THR A 320 21.48 64.16 9.29
N GLY A 321 21.67 63.81 10.56
CA GLY A 321 21.80 64.79 11.65
C GLY A 321 23.08 65.63 11.59
N ILE A 322 24.21 65.04 11.17
CA ILE A 322 25.49 65.74 11.06
C ILE A 322 25.54 66.64 9.81
N ALA A 323 24.86 66.26 8.73
CA ALA A 323 24.81 67.06 7.51
C ALA A 323 24.03 68.37 7.67
N LEU A 324 22.93 68.39 8.44
CA LEU A 324 22.17 69.62 8.71
C LEU A 324 22.94 70.61 9.60
N TYR A 325 23.76 70.13 10.54
CA TYR A 325 24.48 71.01 11.47
C TYR A 325 25.55 71.86 10.76
N ARG A 326 26.18 71.34 9.71
CA ARG A 326 27.26 72.05 8.98
C ARG A 326 26.75 73.08 7.95
N VAL A 327 25.49 72.94 7.51
CA VAL A 327 24.86 73.90 6.58
C VAL A 327 24.18 75.05 7.33
N ALA A 328 23.71 74.83 8.56
CA ALA A 328 23.06 75.86 9.37
C ALA A 328 24.02 76.91 9.99
N TYR A 329 25.34 76.70 9.91
CA TYR A 329 26.37 77.57 10.52
C TYR A 329 27.43 78.06 9.52
N ARG A 330 27.01 78.41 8.30
CA ARG A 330 27.85 79.16 7.35
C ARG A 330 27.22 80.50 6.99
#